data_AF-A0A6P6E005-F1
#
_entry.id   AF-A0A6P6E005-F1
#
_cell.length_a   1.000
_cell.length_b   1.000
_cell.length_c   1.000
_cell.angle_alpha   90.00
_cell.angle_beta   90.00
_cell.angle_gamma   90.00
#
_symmetry.space_group_name_H-M   'P 1'
#
loop_
_entity.id
_entity.type
_entity.pdbx_description
1 polymer ?
#
loop_
_entity_poly.entity_id
_entity_poly.type
_entity_poly.pdbx_seq_one_letter_code
_entity_poly.pdbx_strand_id
1 'polypeptide(L)'
;MAAPSIAMEVNCQSNFKLSKGEKKSLRKQNKARHTLLRHEGIEAVSYSTQSLVVANGGLGNGVSRKQLLPAFEKCGLVEALLMPPNKPYSFVRYKTTEESQNAYVSLNGKEIVDDLGQKVILYLNFVEKVQWKELGLQALPPGLTVVEEIISSEEEKMLLELINWTEDINNQNCQKSLKHRRVKHFGYEFHYENNNVDKDKPLLEGLPDICDSFLEKWLAEGYIKHKPDQLTINQYEPGQGIPAHIDTHSAFEGEIVSLSLGSEVVMDFKHPDGVTVQVMLPRRSLLVMTGESRYLWTHGITPRKFDTVQASEHYKSGIITSDIGELTLKKREIRTSFTFRKVRHTPCTCSYSLVCDSQRKETPPSFPESDREASQLEQEHVHRVYEEIAGHFSSTRHTPWPHIVEFLKALPDGSIVADVGCGNGKYLGVNHELYMIGCDRSKSLVDICRERRFQAVVCDALAVPVRSGACDACISIAVVHHFATPVLFYSSFCPPIPAALASLCSTPCFLILGTLLLSDDVLFPHSASYQRTSGKGWQECRAHLLSAI
;
A
#
# COMPACT_ATOMS: atom_id res chain seq x y z
N MET A 1 3.06 43.91 -54.95
CA MET A 1 4.08 42.97 -54.47
C MET A 1 3.50 42.32 -53.22
N ALA A 2 2.63 41.32 -53.32
CA ALA A 2 2.92 39.88 -53.48
C ALA A 2 3.86 39.37 -52.34
N ALA A 3 3.52 38.39 -51.49
CA ALA A 3 2.49 37.35 -51.52
C ALA A 3 2.17 36.83 -50.09
N PRO A 4 1.08 36.06 -49.89
CA PRO A 4 0.52 35.70 -48.58
C PRO A 4 0.99 34.33 -48.05
N SER A 5 0.67 34.09 -46.77
CA SER A 5 0.85 32.87 -45.97
C SER A 5 0.50 31.57 -46.72
N ILE A 6 1.43 30.62 -46.73
CA ILE A 6 1.18 29.24 -47.12
C ILE A 6 1.18 28.39 -45.85
N ALA A 7 -0.02 28.08 -45.36
CA ALA A 7 -0.25 26.88 -44.58
C ALA A 7 0.01 25.68 -45.51
N MET A 8 1.13 24.99 -45.33
CA MET A 8 1.41 23.76 -46.05
C MET A 8 0.91 22.58 -45.22
N GLU A 9 -0.38 22.26 -45.41
CA GLU A 9 -0.88 20.90 -45.20
C GLU A 9 -0.09 19.95 -46.11
N VAL A 10 0.82 19.17 -45.53
CA VAL A 10 1.38 18.01 -46.23
C VAL A 10 0.41 16.85 -46.04
N ASN A 11 -0.60 16.82 -46.90
CA ASN A 11 -1.38 15.63 -47.19
C ASN A 11 -0.92 15.10 -48.56
N CYS A 12 0.07 14.20 -48.57
CA CYS A 12 0.32 13.36 -49.74
C CYS A 12 0.82 11.96 -49.34
N GLN A 13 -0.17 11.07 -49.22
CA GLN A 13 -0.18 9.69 -49.72
C GLN A 13 0.93 8.72 -49.25
N SER A 14 0.56 7.90 -48.26
CA SER A 14 0.36 6.48 -48.55
C SER A 14 -0.92 6.00 -47.88
N ASN A 15 -2.00 5.88 -48.66
CA ASN A 15 -3.27 5.28 -48.22
C ASN A 15 -3.14 3.75 -48.17
N PHE A 16 -2.18 3.25 -47.39
CA PHE A 16 -2.29 1.87 -46.91
C PHE A 16 -3.47 1.84 -45.95
N LYS A 17 -4.51 1.07 -46.28
CA LYS A 17 -5.57 0.73 -45.31
C LYS A 17 -4.90 -0.03 -44.17
N LEU A 18 -4.49 0.70 -43.13
CA LEU A 18 -3.93 0.12 -41.91
C LEU A 18 -4.87 -0.98 -41.42
N SER A 19 -4.32 -2.16 -41.21
CA SER A 19 -5.02 -3.30 -40.65
C SER A 19 -5.65 -2.93 -39.29
N LYS A 20 -6.63 -3.71 -38.83
CA LYS A 20 -7.21 -3.51 -37.49
C LYS A 20 -6.12 -3.53 -36.38
N GLY A 21 -5.07 -4.32 -36.57
CA GLY A 21 -3.91 -4.39 -35.66
C GLY A 21 -3.08 -3.10 -35.66
N GLU A 22 -2.72 -2.59 -36.83
CA GLU A 22 -1.92 -1.36 -36.96
C GLU A 22 -2.68 -0.13 -36.47
N LYS A 23 -3.98 -0.03 -36.74
CA LYS A 23 -4.84 1.04 -36.18
C LYS A 23 -4.92 0.99 -34.66
N LYS A 24 -4.98 -0.22 -34.08
CA LYS A 24 -4.97 -0.42 -32.62
C LYS A 24 -3.62 -0.05 -32.01
N SER A 25 -2.52 -0.40 -32.69
CA SER A 25 -1.15 -0.05 -32.29
C SER A 25 -0.95 1.47 -32.28
N LEU A 26 -1.30 2.15 -33.38
CA LEU A 26 -1.17 3.59 -33.52
C LEU A 26 -2.01 4.37 -32.49
N ARG A 27 -3.24 3.91 -32.19
CA ARG A 27 -4.07 4.50 -31.12
C ARG A 27 -3.41 4.36 -29.74
N LYS A 28 -2.82 3.20 -29.43
CA LYS A 28 -2.14 2.97 -28.16
C LYS A 28 -0.85 3.77 -28.04
N GLN A 29 -0.10 3.90 -29.14
CA GLN A 29 1.10 4.73 -29.23
C GLN A 29 0.77 6.21 -28.99
N ASN A 30 -0.28 6.73 -29.62
CA ASN A 30 -0.76 8.10 -29.39
C ASN A 30 -1.25 8.30 -27.95
N LYS A 31 -1.92 7.30 -27.36
CA LYS A 31 -2.32 7.35 -25.94
C LYS A 31 -1.10 7.39 -25.01
N ALA A 32 -0.07 6.60 -25.28
CA ALA A 32 1.19 6.62 -24.54
C ALA A 32 1.87 7.99 -24.64
N ARG A 33 1.93 8.57 -25.86
CA ARG A 33 2.47 9.90 -26.12
C ARG A 33 1.76 10.99 -25.31
N HIS A 34 0.43 11.01 -25.32
CA HIS A 34 -0.35 11.95 -24.52
C HIS A 34 -0.19 11.73 -23.01
N THR A 35 -0.03 10.49 -22.56
CA THR A 35 0.17 10.17 -21.13
C THR A 35 1.53 10.68 -20.64
N LEU A 36 2.59 10.44 -21.41
CA LEU A 36 3.95 10.91 -21.11
C LEU A 36 4.03 12.44 -21.07
N LEU A 37 3.42 13.11 -22.06
CA LEU A 37 3.40 14.57 -22.11
C LEU A 37 2.59 15.17 -20.95
N ARG A 38 1.41 14.62 -20.65
CA ARG A 38 0.49 15.18 -19.65
C ARG A 38 0.96 15.01 -18.22
N HIS A 39 1.55 13.85 -17.89
CA HIS A 39 1.90 13.52 -16.50
C HIS A 39 3.36 13.76 -16.16
N GLU A 40 4.26 13.68 -17.14
CA GLU A 40 5.71 13.74 -16.90
C GLU A 40 6.39 14.90 -17.65
N GLY A 41 5.65 15.64 -18.48
CA GLY A 41 6.17 16.75 -19.27
C GLY A 41 7.12 16.32 -20.40
N ILE A 42 7.13 15.04 -20.78
CA ILE A 42 8.04 14.51 -21.80
C ILE A 42 7.39 14.57 -23.17
N GLU A 43 7.96 15.37 -24.05
CA GLU A 43 7.49 15.55 -25.42
C GLU A 43 8.10 14.49 -26.35
N ALA A 44 7.22 13.73 -27.02
CA ALA A 44 7.66 12.77 -28.03
C ALA A 44 7.60 13.39 -29.42
N VAL A 45 8.71 13.28 -30.15
CA VAL A 45 8.94 13.86 -31.46
C VAL A 45 8.67 12.86 -32.58
N SER A 46 8.40 13.37 -33.77
CA SER A 46 8.06 12.56 -34.96
C SER A 46 9.25 12.27 -35.88
N TYR A 47 10.43 12.84 -35.61
CA TYR A 47 11.68 12.53 -36.31
C TYR A 47 12.58 11.64 -35.46
N SER A 48 13.50 10.94 -36.11
CA SER A 48 14.40 10.01 -35.46
C SER A 48 15.42 10.73 -34.57
N THR A 49 15.56 10.25 -33.35
CA THR A 49 16.57 10.72 -32.39
C THR A 49 17.33 9.51 -31.83
N GLN A 50 18.48 9.73 -31.19
CA GLN A 50 19.22 8.68 -30.49
C GLN A 50 18.45 8.06 -29.31
N SER A 51 17.44 8.76 -28.78
CA SER A 51 16.74 8.39 -27.55
C SER A 51 15.27 8.03 -27.81
N LEU A 52 14.84 6.93 -27.21
CA LEU A 52 13.51 6.38 -27.32
C LEU A 52 12.90 6.27 -25.93
N VAL A 53 11.60 6.57 -25.83
CA VAL A 53 10.78 6.13 -24.70
C VAL A 53 10.10 4.81 -25.06
N VAL A 54 10.18 3.86 -24.14
CA VAL A 54 9.62 2.51 -24.26
C VAL A 54 8.44 2.38 -23.31
N ALA A 55 7.24 2.68 -23.81
CA ALA A 55 6.02 2.53 -23.04
C ALA A 55 5.70 1.04 -22.80
N ASN A 56 5.17 0.75 -21.62
CA ASN A 56 4.98 -0.58 -21.02
C ASN A 56 6.28 -1.33 -20.68
N GLY A 57 7.45 -0.83 -21.09
CA GLY A 57 8.76 -1.44 -20.82
C GLY A 57 9.42 -0.95 -19.53
N GLY A 58 8.65 -0.55 -18.53
CA GLY A 58 9.19 -0.04 -17.26
C GLY A 58 9.03 -1.01 -16.09
N LEU A 59 9.77 -0.74 -15.00
CA LEU A 59 9.75 -1.54 -13.77
C LEU A 59 8.37 -1.58 -13.12
N GLY A 60 7.61 -0.48 -13.20
CA GLY A 60 6.23 -0.41 -12.70
C GLY A 60 5.24 -1.27 -13.49
N ASN A 61 5.62 -1.78 -14.66
CA ASN A 61 4.84 -2.73 -15.45
C ASN A 61 5.44 -4.16 -15.41
N GLY A 62 6.32 -4.45 -14.44
CA GLY A 62 6.90 -5.79 -14.24
C GLY A 62 8.00 -6.19 -15.24
N VAL A 63 8.47 -5.25 -16.07
CA VAL A 63 9.53 -5.53 -17.06
C VAL A 63 10.90 -5.27 -16.43
N SER A 64 11.75 -6.30 -16.39
CA SER A 64 13.10 -6.19 -15.83
C SER A 64 14.14 -5.76 -16.87
N ARG A 65 15.28 -5.22 -16.39
CA ARG A 65 16.42 -4.87 -17.26
C ARG A 65 16.93 -6.08 -18.04
N LYS A 66 17.02 -7.24 -17.38
CA LYS A 66 17.47 -8.50 -17.99
C LYS A 66 16.59 -8.95 -19.16
N GLN A 67 15.32 -8.54 -19.18
CA GLN A 67 14.41 -8.82 -20.30
C GLN A 67 14.52 -7.78 -21.41
N LEU A 68 14.59 -6.50 -21.03
CA LEU A 68 14.52 -5.42 -21.98
C LEU A 68 15.86 -5.19 -22.70
N LEU A 69 16.97 -5.19 -21.97
CA LEU A 69 18.30 -4.88 -22.52
C LEU A 69 18.68 -5.80 -23.70
N PRO A 70 18.56 -7.14 -23.61
CA PRO A 70 18.91 -8.02 -24.73
C PRO A 70 17.99 -7.86 -25.95
N ALA A 71 16.76 -7.38 -25.76
CA ALA A 71 15.86 -7.10 -26.87
C ALA A 71 16.30 -5.87 -27.67
N PHE A 72 16.82 -4.85 -26.98
CA PHE A 72 17.30 -3.61 -27.59
C PHE A 72 18.74 -3.72 -28.11
N GLU A 73 19.61 -4.49 -27.47
CA GLU A 73 20.98 -4.77 -27.95
C GLU A 73 21.00 -5.51 -29.30
N LYS A 74 19.94 -6.27 -29.62
CA LYS A 74 19.77 -6.88 -30.96
C LYS A 74 19.60 -5.87 -32.08
N CYS A 75 19.20 -4.64 -31.77
CA CYS A 75 18.94 -3.59 -32.76
C CYS A 75 20.12 -2.61 -32.93
N GLY A 76 21.11 -2.64 -32.03
CA GLY A 76 22.28 -1.76 -32.04
C GLY A 76 22.95 -1.64 -30.67
N LEU A 77 24.00 -0.81 -30.58
CA LEU A 77 24.70 -0.57 -29.33
C LEU A 77 23.93 0.40 -28.42
N VAL A 78 23.43 -0.12 -27.29
CA VAL A 78 22.71 0.66 -26.27
C VAL A 78 23.74 1.40 -25.40
N GLU A 79 23.76 2.74 -25.48
CA GLU A 79 24.60 3.59 -24.62
C GLU A 79 24.05 3.65 -23.19
N ALA A 80 22.73 3.77 -23.08
CA ALA A 80 22.06 3.83 -21.79
C ALA A 80 20.66 3.23 -21.89
N LEU A 81 20.31 2.39 -20.92
CA LEU A 81 18.95 1.99 -20.63
C LEU A 81 18.60 2.56 -19.26
N LEU A 82 17.53 3.34 -19.20
CA LEU A 82 17.10 4.05 -18.01
C LEU A 82 15.71 3.54 -17.64
N MET A 83 15.58 2.90 -16.49
CA MET A 83 14.32 2.33 -16.03
C MET A 83 13.86 2.99 -14.73
N PRO A 84 13.05 4.07 -14.79
CA PRO A 84 12.61 4.77 -13.60
C PRO A 84 11.82 3.84 -12.65
N PRO A 85 12.05 3.92 -11.33
CA PRO A 85 11.37 3.07 -10.36
C PRO A 85 9.86 3.34 -10.37
N ASN A 86 9.06 2.27 -10.26
CA ASN A 86 7.59 2.30 -10.24
C ASN A 86 6.90 2.94 -11.47
N LYS A 87 7.63 3.25 -12.54
CA LYS A 87 7.04 3.79 -13.77
C LYS A 87 6.77 2.70 -14.80
N PRO A 88 5.67 2.78 -15.57
CA PRO A 88 5.32 1.80 -16.59
C PRO A 88 6.06 2.02 -17.91
N TYR A 89 7.15 2.79 -17.93
CA TYR A 89 7.96 3.07 -19.11
C TYR A 89 9.44 3.13 -18.74
N SER A 90 10.30 3.02 -19.75
CA SER A 90 11.76 3.21 -19.65
C SER A 90 12.26 4.04 -20.84
N PHE A 91 13.53 4.43 -20.80
CA PHE A 91 14.19 5.14 -21.90
C PHE A 91 15.41 4.36 -22.37
N VAL A 92 15.59 4.28 -23.69
CA VAL A 92 16.76 3.66 -24.31
C VAL A 92 17.44 4.72 -25.16
N ARG A 93 18.75 4.83 -25.02
CA ARG A 93 19.61 5.67 -25.85
C ARG A 93 20.61 4.79 -26.60
N TYR A 94 20.65 4.95 -27.91
CA TYR A 94 21.61 4.31 -28.79
C TYR A 94 22.76 5.24 -29.14
N LYS A 95 23.87 4.66 -29.59
CA LYS A 95 25.03 5.41 -30.09
C LYS A 95 24.69 6.22 -31.34
N THR A 96 23.89 5.65 -32.24
CA THR A 96 23.48 6.32 -33.48
C THR A 96 21.96 6.44 -33.61
N THR A 97 21.52 7.46 -34.33
CA THR A 97 20.09 7.64 -34.66
C THR A 97 19.56 6.53 -35.56
N GLU A 98 20.41 5.89 -36.38
CA GLU A 98 20.04 4.79 -37.26
C GLU A 98 19.69 3.51 -36.48
N GLU A 99 20.48 3.17 -35.46
CA GLU A 99 20.21 2.05 -34.55
C GLU A 99 18.90 2.25 -33.78
N SER A 100 18.66 3.48 -33.31
CA SER A 100 17.40 3.87 -32.66
C SER A 100 16.21 3.73 -33.62
N GLN A 101 16.35 4.16 -34.87
CA GLN A 101 15.32 3.97 -35.90
C GLN A 101 15.05 2.48 -36.17
N ASN A 102 16.10 1.66 -36.22
CA ASN A 102 15.97 0.22 -36.38
C ASN A 102 15.19 -0.42 -35.21
N ALA A 103 15.50 -0.02 -33.97
CA ALA A 103 14.77 -0.46 -32.79
C ALA A 103 13.29 -0.04 -32.83
N TYR A 104 12.99 1.20 -33.24
CA TYR A 104 11.63 1.69 -33.40
C TYR A 104 10.83 0.84 -34.40
N VAL A 105 11.41 0.51 -35.57
CA VAL A 105 10.71 -0.30 -36.58
C VAL A 105 10.56 -1.76 -36.13
N SER A 106 11.59 -2.32 -35.48
CA SER A 106 11.64 -3.75 -35.17
C SER A 106 10.91 -4.15 -33.89
N LEU A 107 10.82 -3.27 -32.90
CA LEU A 107 10.31 -3.58 -31.56
C LEU A 107 8.96 -2.91 -31.25
N ASN A 108 8.54 -1.89 -32.01
CA ASN A 108 7.28 -1.20 -31.76
C ASN A 108 6.09 -2.12 -32.07
N GLY A 109 5.24 -2.35 -31.06
CA GLY A 109 4.11 -3.28 -31.15
C GLY A 109 4.49 -4.75 -30.92
N LYS A 110 5.74 -5.06 -30.55
CA LYS A 110 6.20 -6.43 -30.27
C LYS A 110 5.84 -6.86 -28.85
N GLU A 111 5.52 -8.14 -28.69
CA GLU A 111 5.30 -8.76 -27.38
C GLU A 111 6.63 -9.17 -26.74
N ILE A 112 6.82 -8.81 -25.49
CA ILE A 112 7.81 -9.39 -24.58
C ILE A 112 7.08 -10.11 -23.45
N VAL A 113 7.73 -11.10 -22.85
CA VAL A 113 7.19 -11.81 -21.68
C VAL A 113 7.84 -11.20 -20.45
N ASP A 114 7.04 -10.79 -19.47
CA ASP A 114 7.52 -10.26 -18.19
C ASP A 114 7.93 -11.39 -17.21
N ASP A 115 8.46 -11.03 -16.04
CA ASP A 115 8.91 -12.00 -15.02
C ASP A 115 7.76 -12.84 -14.42
N LEU A 116 6.50 -12.45 -14.70
CA LEU A 116 5.28 -13.13 -14.30
C LEU A 116 4.68 -14.02 -15.41
N GLY A 117 5.33 -14.11 -16.57
CA GLY A 117 4.83 -14.86 -17.72
C GLY A 117 3.71 -14.14 -18.49
N GLN A 118 3.44 -12.87 -18.18
CA GLN A 118 2.45 -12.06 -18.88
C GLN A 118 3.05 -11.48 -20.15
N LYS A 119 2.22 -11.40 -21.19
CA LYS A 119 2.59 -10.81 -22.48
C LYS A 119 2.43 -9.29 -22.42
N VAL A 120 3.53 -8.58 -22.48
CA VAL A 120 3.60 -7.11 -22.50
C VAL A 120 3.93 -6.64 -23.90
N ILE A 121 3.10 -5.75 -24.46
CA ILE A 121 3.36 -5.15 -25.78
C ILE A 121 4.07 -3.82 -25.60
N LEU A 122 5.25 -3.67 -26.22
CA LEU A 122 6.05 -2.45 -26.17
C LEU A 122 5.54 -1.42 -27.18
N TYR A 123 5.50 -0.14 -26.79
CA TYR A 123 5.24 0.97 -27.71
C TYR A 123 6.35 2.00 -27.60
N LEU A 124 7.04 2.27 -28.70
CA LEU A 124 8.21 3.13 -28.72
C LEU A 124 7.84 4.50 -29.29
N ASN A 125 8.46 5.58 -28.80
CA ASN A 125 8.41 6.90 -29.42
C ASN A 125 9.78 7.58 -29.30
N PHE A 126 10.12 8.46 -30.24
CA PHE A 126 11.34 9.27 -30.17
C PHE A 126 11.18 10.40 -29.18
N VAL A 127 12.26 10.73 -28.47
CA VAL A 127 12.32 11.83 -27.50
C VAL A 127 13.64 12.59 -27.69
N GLU A 128 13.59 13.91 -27.52
CA GLU A 128 14.75 14.78 -27.82
C GLU A 128 15.61 15.03 -26.60
N LYS A 129 14.98 15.24 -25.44
CA LYS A 129 15.63 15.33 -24.15
C LYS A 129 14.91 14.40 -23.21
N VAL A 130 15.69 13.54 -22.58
CA VAL A 130 15.20 12.74 -21.46
C VAL A 130 15.64 13.55 -20.23
N GLN A 131 14.70 14.27 -19.61
CA GLN A 131 14.96 15.06 -18.40
C GLN A 131 14.46 14.27 -17.19
N TRP A 132 15.32 14.06 -16.19
CA TRP A 132 14.87 13.61 -14.87
C TRP A 132 15.65 14.33 -13.79
N LYS A 133 14.94 14.64 -12.70
CA LYS A 133 15.57 15.10 -11.47
C LYS A 133 16.28 13.90 -10.87
N GLU A 134 17.61 13.93 -10.87
CA GLU A 134 18.39 13.08 -9.99
C GLU A 134 17.97 13.39 -8.55
N LEU A 135 17.25 12.48 -7.90
CA LEU A 135 17.27 12.49 -6.44
C LEU A 135 18.71 12.14 -6.07
N GLY A 136 19.42 13.11 -5.49
CA GLY A 136 20.81 12.92 -5.07
C GLY A 136 20.94 11.74 -4.11
N LEU A 137 22.18 11.26 -3.96
CA LEU A 137 22.55 10.25 -2.98
C LEU A 137 21.99 10.64 -1.61
N GLN A 138 20.94 9.94 -1.17
CA GLN A 138 20.49 10.08 0.20
C GLN A 138 21.49 9.32 1.08
N ALA A 139 21.77 9.85 2.26
CA ALA A 139 22.52 9.11 3.28
C ALA A 139 21.55 8.19 4.04
N LEU A 140 22.07 7.11 4.64
CA LEU A 140 21.26 6.27 5.51
C LEU A 140 20.73 7.12 6.68
N PRO A 141 19.52 6.83 7.21
CA PRO A 141 19.03 7.44 8.43
C PRO A 141 20.11 7.47 9.53
N PRO A 142 20.32 8.60 10.23
CA PRO A 142 21.36 8.68 11.25
C PRO A 142 21.21 7.59 12.31
N GLY A 143 22.30 6.84 12.57
CA GLY A 143 22.33 5.71 13.49
C GLY A 143 21.86 4.37 12.91
N LEU A 144 21.57 4.33 11.61
CA LEU A 144 21.33 3.08 10.86
C LEU A 144 22.63 2.53 10.29
N THR A 145 22.85 1.22 10.41
CA THR A 145 23.98 0.53 9.78
C THR A 145 23.54 -0.85 9.29
N VAL A 146 24.09 -1.30 8.16
CA VAL A 146 23.90 -2.68 7.68
C VAL A 146 25.27 -3.35 7.63
N VAL A 147 25.41 -4.46 8.34
CA VAL A 147 26.62 -5.29 8.32
C VAL A 147 26.34 -6.50 7.44
N GLU A 148 27.06 -6.62 6.33
CA GLU A 148 26.93 -7.73 5.39
C GLU A 148 27.72 -8.96 5.84
N GLU A 149 27.26 -10.13 5.41
CA GLU A 149 27.93 -11.43 5.65
C GLU A 149 28.35 -11.59 7.13
N ILE A 150 27.47 -11.17 8.04
CA ILE A 150 27.70 -11.24 9.50
C ILE A 150 27.77 -12.69 10.00
N ILE A 151 27.14 -13.60 9.22
CA ILE A 151 27.08 -15.04 9.46
C ILE A 151 27.43 -15.79 8.17
N SER A 152 27.87 -17.04 8.31
CA SER A 152 28.14 -17.93 7.19
C SER A 152 26.86 -18.53 6.59
N SER A 153 27.00 -19.21 5.44
CA SER A 153 25.87 -19.92 4.81
C SER A 153 25.42 -21.14 5.64
N GLU A 154 26.35 -21.78 6.33
CA GLU A 154 26.06 -22.90 7.25
C GLU A 154 25.29 -22.40 8.48
N GLU A 155 25.72 -21.28 9.06
CA GLU A 155 25.03 -20.63 10.18
C GLU A 155 23.61 -20.17 9.78
N GLU A 156 23.44 -19.59 8.59
CA GLU A 156 22.12 -19.24 8.05
C GLU A 156 21.20 -20.45 7.95
N LYS A 157 21.72 -21.58 7.45
CA LYS A 157 20.96 -22.82 7.33
C LYS A 157 20.54 -23.34 8.71
N MET A 158 21.47 -23.36 9.67
CA MET A 158 21.17 -23.80 11.05
C MET A 158 20.08 -22.96 11.70
N LEU A 159 20.13 -21.63 11.55
CA LEU A 159 19.11 -20.72 12.11
C LEU A 159 17.74 -20.88 11.43
N LEU A 160 17.71 -21.19 10.13
CA LEU A 160 16.45 -21.46 9.42
C LEU A 160 15.84 -22.81 9.82
N GLU A 161 16.67 -23.84 10.02
CA GLU A 161 16.23 -25.18 10.45
C GLU A 161 15.72 -25.21 11.90
N LEU A 162 16.23 -24.33 12.77
CA LEU A 162 15.73 -24.14 14.13
C LEU A 162 14.23 -23.83 14.17
N ILE A 163 13.72 -23.16 13.14
CA ILE A 163 12.33 -22.70 13.12
C ILE A 163 11.45 -23.78 12.52
N ASN A 164 11.11 -24.78 13.34
CA ASN A 164 10.06 -25.74 13.00
C ASN A 164 8.69 -25.06 13.08
N TRP A 165 8.14 -24.62 11.94
CA TRP A 165 6.79 -24.05 11.87
C TRP A 165 5.68 -25.09 11.97
N THR A 166 6.01 -26.39 11.97
CA THR A 166 5.09 -27.53 11.85
C THR A 166 4.71 -28.20 13.18
N GLU A 167 5.43 -27.94 14.27
CA GLU A 167 5.19 -28.57 15.57
C GLU A 167 4.97 -27.53 16.67
N ASP A 168 3.72 -27.12 16.90
CA ASP A 168 3.31 -26.44 18.16
C ASP A 168 1.77 -26.45 18.28
N ILE A 169 1.14 -27.63 18.16
CA ILE A 169 -0.29 -27.80 18.49
C ILE A 169 -0.49 -28.01 20.01
N ASN A 170 0.56 -28.40 20.75
CA ASN A 170 0.46 -28.81 22.16
C ASN A 170 1.33 -28.03 23.16
N ASN A 171 2.25 -27.17 22.71
CA ASN A 171 2.97 -26.27 23.61
C ASN A 171 2.43 -24.85 23.45
N GLN A 172 2.29 -24.14 24.55
CA GLN A 172 1.90 -22.71 24.62
C GLN A 172 3.01 -21.80 24.06
N ASN A 173 3.61 -22.16 22.93
CA ASN A 173 4.51 -21.32 22.19
C ASN A 173 3.66 -20.33 21.41
N CYS A 174 3.86 -19.04 21.65
CA CYS A 174 3.07 -17.93 21.11
C CYS A 174 3.27 -17.72 19.59
N GLN A 175 3.11 -18.77 18.79
CA GLN A 175 3.05 -18.74 17.35
C GLN A 175 1.72 -18.10 16.94
N LYS A 176 1.81 -16.88 16.42
CA LYS A 176 0.65 -16.15 15.90
C LYS A 176 0.79 -16.02 14.40
N SER A 177 -0.21 -16.53 13.68
CA SER A 177 -0.41 -16.17 12.28
C SER A 177 -1.08 -14.79 12.25
N LEU A 178 -0.31 -13.76 11.91
CA LEU A 178 -0.88 -12.45 11.61
C LEU A 178 -1.34 -12.44 10.16
N LYS A 179 -2.32 -11.59 9.82
CA LYS A 179 -2.97 -11.52 8.48
C LYS A 179 -1.99 -11.60 7.29
N HIS A 180 -0.74 -11.16 7.45
CA HIS A 180 0.25 -11.07 6.38
C HIS A 180 1.64 -11.63 6.72
N ARG A 181 1.85 -12.37 7.83
CA ARG A 181 3.14 -13.01 8.14
C ARG A 181 3.03 -13.99 9.30
N ARG A 182 3.96 -14.94 9.40
CA ARG A 182 4.10 -15.79 10.59
C ARG A 182 5.06 -15.15 11.58
N VAL A 183 4.70 -15.15 12.87
CA VAL A 183 5.54 -14.60 13.92
C VAL A 183 5.69 -15.55 15.09
N LYS A 184 6.91 -15.62 15.63
CA LYS A 184 7.24 -16.33 16.87
C LYS A 184 8.06 -15.40 17.79
N HIS A 185 7.82 -15.48 19.09
CA HIS A 185 8.44 -14.63 20.11
C HIS A 185 9.22 -15.48 21.11
N PHE A 186 10.34 -14.95 21.61
CA PHE A 186 11.21 -15.57 22.61
C PHE A 186 11.65 -14.52 23.64
N GLY A 187 11.89 -14.96 24.88
CA GLY A 187 12.19 -14.11 26.04
C GLY A 187 10.96 -13.36 26.55
N TYR A 188 10.32 -12.57 25.70
CA TYR A 188 9.07 -11.89 26.03
C TYR A 188 8.09 -11.90 24.85
N GLU A 189 6.81 -12.08 25.16
CA GLU A 189 5.73 -11.98 24.16
C GLU A 189 5.45 -10.51 23.82
N PHE A 190 5.37 -10.20 22.52
CA PHE A 190 4.92 -8.89 22.07
C PHE A 190 3.41 -8.89 21.85
N HIS A 191 2.71 -8.04 22.59
CA HIS A 191 1.27 -7.88 22.50
C HIS A 191 0.92 -6.86 21.42
N TYR A 192 0.52 -7.34 20.24
CA TYR A 192 0.14 -6.50 19.10
C TYR A 192 -1.07 -5.60 19.35
N GLU A 193 -1.89 -5.91 20.36
CA GLU A 193 -3.01 -5.04 20.70
C GLU A 193 -2.50 -3.70 21.23
N ASN A 194 -1.59 -3.70 22.21
CA ASN A 194 -1.08 -2.48 22.82
C ASN A 194 0.32 -2.09 22.31
N ASN A 195 0.85 -2.82 21.32
CA ASN A 195 2.22 -2.68 20.81
C ASN A 195 3.27 -2.65 21.93
N ASN A 196 3.09 -3.46 22.97
CA ASN A 196 3.97 -3.47 24.13
C ASN A 196 4.30 -4.89 24.57
N VAL A 197 5.12 -5.00 25.60
CA VAL A 197 5.53 -6.24 26.23
C VAL A 197 5.06 -6.22 27.67
N ASP A 198 4.53 -7.36 28.15
CA ASP A 198 4.26 -7.53 29.58
C ASP A 198 5.59 -7.80 30.31
N LYS A 199 6.10 -6.77 31.00
CA LYS A 199 7.42 -6.81 31.67
C LYS A 199 7.42 -7.74 32.89
N ASP A 200 6.25 -8.04 33.43
CA ASP A 200 6.09 -8.89 34.62
C ASP A 200 5.91 -10.37 34.26
N LYS A 201 5.80 -10.70 32.97
CA LYS A 201 5.59 -12.06 32.47
C LYS A 201 6.55 -12.42 31.33
N PRO A 202 7.84 -12.65 31.63
CA PRO A 202 8.75 -13.25 30.66
C PRO A 202 8.27 -14.64 30.26
N LEU A 203 8.57 -15.03 29.02
CA LEU A 203 8.34 -16.38 28.52
C LEU A 203 9.28 -17.37 29.24
N LEU A 204 8.77 -18.57 29.52
CA LEU A 204 9.52 -19.62 30.23
C LEU A 204 10.75 -20.07 29.42
N GLU A 205 10.60 -20.15 28.10
CA GLU A 205 11.69 -20.32 27.17
C GLU A 205 12.27 -18.93 26.88
N GLY A 206 13.46 -18.66 27.43
CA GLY A 206 14.21 -17.42 27.22
C GLY A 206 14.62 -17.23 25.76
N LEU A 207 15.81 -16.69 25.52
CA LEU A 207 16.36 -16.71 24.16
C LEU A 207 16.86 -18.12 23.84
N PRO A 208 16.73 -18.61 22.58
CA PRO A 208 17.29 -19.90 22.19
C PRO A 208 18.81 -19.92 22.37
N ASP A 209 19.34 -20.97 22.99
CA ASP A 209 20.78 -21.12 23.30
C ASP A 209 21.67 -20.98 22.05
N ILE A 210 21.18 -21.42 20.89
CA ILE A 210 21.89 -21.27 19.61
C ILE A 210 22.15 -19.80 19.25
N CYS A 211 21.33 -18.86 19.73
CA CYS A 211 21.55 -17.43 19.51
C CYS A 211 22.65 -16.86 20.41
N ASP A 212 22.97 -17.48 21.54
CA ASP A 212 23.92 -16.91 22.50
C ASP A 212 25.33 -16.77 21.91
N SER A 213 25.79 -17.76 21.14
CA SER A 213 27.10 -17.70 20.48
C SER A 213 27.22 -16.52 19.50
N PHE A 214 26.15 -16.25 18.74
CA PHE A 214 26.10 -15.10 17.82
C PHE A 214 26.06 -13.78 18.58
N LEU A 215 25.25 -13.70 19.66
CA LEU A 215 25.14 -12.49 20.47
C LEU A 215 26.46 -12.14 21.18
N GLU A 216 27.17 -13.14 21.70
CA GLU A 216 28.50 -12.97 22.29
C GLU A 216 29.51 -12.49 21.26
N LYS A 217 29.50 -13.07 20.06
CA LYS A 217 30.33 -12.61 18.94
C LYS A 217 30.02 -11.15 18.58
N TRP A 218 28.76 -10.77 18.45
CA TRP A 218 28.36 -9.41 18.09
C TRP A 218 28.73 -8.38 19.17
N LEU A 219 28.69 -8.77 20.45
CA LEU A 219 29.19 -7.94 21.56
C LEU A 219 30.71 -7.78 21.50
N ALA A 220 31.44 -8.88 21.28
CA ALA A 220 32.90 -8.86 21.22
C ALA A 220 33.44 -8.04 20.03
N GLU A 221 32.78 -8.12 18.88
CA GLU A 221 33.12 -7.34 17.68
C GLU A 221 32.56 -5.90 17.72
N GLY A 222 31.70 -5.59 18.70
CA GLY A 222 31.16 -4.24 18.90
C GLY A 222 30.04 -3.83 17.95
N TYR A 223 29.39 -4.77 17.26
CA TYR A 223 28.20 -4.49 16.46
C TYR A 223 26.99 -4.15 17.32
N ILE A 224 26.93 -4.73 18.52
CA ILE A 224 25.94 -4.40 19.55
C ILE A 224 26.66 -4.00 20.85
N LYS A 225 26.04 -3.12 21.62
CA LYS A 225 26.56 -2.64 22.91
C LYS A 225 25.95 -3.39 24.08
N HIS A 226 24.75 -3.92 23.93
CA HIS A 226 24.04 -4.60 25.01
C HIS A 226 23.50 -5.96 24.55
N LYS A 227 23.56 -6.96 25.44
CA LYS A 227 22.93 -8.25 25.18
C LYS A 227 21.40 -8.07 25.17
N PRO A 228 20.71 -8.45 24.07
CA PRO A 228 19.26 -8.44 24.01
C PRO A 228 18.65 -9.56 24.85
N ASP A 229 17.41 -9.35 25.30
CA ASP A 229 16.63 -10.27 26.13
C ASP A 229 15.24 -10.57 25.52
N GLN A 230 14.96 -10.04 24.33
CA GLN A 230 13.75 -10.29 23.56
C GLN A 230 14.11 -10.56 22.10
N LEU A 231 13.50 -11.58 21.51
CA LEU A 231 13.64 -11.93 20.09
C LEU A 231 12.27 -12.11 19.44
N THR A 232 12.07 -11.47 18.29
CA THR A 232 10.92 -11.71 17.40
C THR A 232 11.40 -12.27 16.07
N ILE A 233 10.90 -13.45 15.71
CA ILE A 233 11.13 -14.08 14.41
C ILE A 233 9.94 -13.77 13.51
N ASN A 234 10.19 -13.14 12.36
CA ASN A 234 9.17 -12.88 11.34
C ASN A 234 9.50 -13.66 10.06
N GLN A 235 8.53 -14.39 9.51
CA GLN A 235 8.65 -15.01 8.19
C GLN A 235 7.66 -14.39 7.21
N TYR A 236 8.19 -13.98 6.05
CA TYR A 236 7.48 -13.31 4.97
C TYR A 236 7.51 -14.17 3.72
N GLU A 237 6.34 -14.47 3.17
CA GLU A 237 6.19 -15.06 1.84
C GLU A 237 6.19 -13.96 0.75
N PRO A 238 6.46 -14.30 -0.53
CA PRO A 238 6.45 -13.30 -1.61
C PRO A 238 5.10 -12.57 -1.73
N GLY A 239 5.13 -11.24 -1.63
CA GLY A 239 3.92 -10.40 -1.60
C GLY A 239 3.52 -9.92 -0.21
N GLN A 240 4.03 -10.56 0.85
CA GLN A 240 3.81 -10.13 2.23
C GLN A 240 4.76 -8.99 2.62
N GLY A 241 4.41 -8.33 3.73
CA GLY A 241 5.14 -7.16 4.23
C GLY A 241 4.76 -6.82 5.66
N ILE A 242 5.29 -5.69 6.13
CA ILE A 242 4.95 -5.10 7.42
C ILE A 242 4.70 -3.60 7.23
N PRO A 243 3.55 -3.07 7.71
CA PRO A 243 3.28 -1.64 7.63
C PRO A 243 4.39 -0.81 8.26
N ALA A 244 4.55 0.43 7.79
CA ALA A 244 5.51 1.36 8.37
C ALA A 244 5.15 1.64 9.84
N HIS A 245 6.10 1.42 10.74
CA HIS A 245 5.93 1.63 12.17
C HIS A 245 7.24 2.03 12.85
N ILE A 246 7.15 2.44 14.10
CA ILE A 246 8.28 2.69 15.01
C ILE A 246 8.11 1.72 16.17
N ASP A 247 9.17 1.01 16.54
CA ASP A 247 9.12 0.13 17.69
C ASP A 247 8.94 0.95 18.98
N THR A 248 7.97 0.58 19.80
CA THR A 248 7.53 1.30 21.00
C THR A 248 8.70 1.70 21.91
N HIS A 249 8.75 2.98 22.30
CA HIS A 249 9.90 3.55 23.01
C HIS A 249 9.93 3.09 24.47
N SER A 250 8.76 2.94 25.11
CA SER A 250 8.65 2.43 26.49
C SER A 250 8.96 0.94 26.63
N ALA A 251 8.82 0.18 25.54
CA ALA A 251 8.95 -1.27 25.54
C ALA A 251 10.42 -1.71 25.46
N PHE A 252 11.24 -0.98 24.70
CA PHE A 252 12.58 -1.44 24.33
C PHE A 252 13.65 -0.34 24.43
N GLU A 253 14.89 -0.78 24.59
CA GLU A 253 16.07 0.07 24.63
C GLU A 253 16.44 0.64 23.25
N GLY A 254 17.41 1.56 23.24
CA GLY A 254 17.78 2.35 22.06
C GLY A 254 18.54 1.60 20.95
N GLU A 255 18.84 0.32 21.16
CA GLU A 255 19.53 -0.55 20.19
C GLU A 255 18.58 -1.68 19.78
N ILE A 256 18.27 -1.75 18.48
CA ILE A 256 17.61 -2.92 17.86
C ILE A 256 18.54 -3.46 16.80
N VAL A 257 18.66 -4.78 16.73
CA VAL A 257 19.26 -5.42 15.57
C VAL A 257 18.30 -6.41 14.91
N SER A 258 18.36 -6.50 13.58
CA SER A 258 17.55 -7.42 12.80
C SER A 258 18.42 -8.19 11.80
N LEU A 259 18.60 -9.48 12.05
CA LEU A 259 19.30 -10.40 11.17
C LEU A 259 18.36 -10.87 10.05
N SER A 260 18.77 -10.76 8.79
CA SER A 260 18.00 -11.14 7.60
C SER A 260 18.50 -12.47 7.02
N LEU A 261 17.60 -13.44 6.81
CA LEU A 261 17.91 -14.80 6.38
C LEU A 261 16.99 -15.27 5.23
N GLY A 262 17.47 -16.21 4.44
CA GLY A 262 16.72 -16.94 3.41
C GLY A 262 16.56 -16.16 2.10
N SER A 263 16.04 -14.95 2.16
CA SER A 263 15.95 -14.05 1.01
C SER A 263 16.17 -12.60 1.44
N GLU A 264 16.65 -11.81 0.50
CA GLU A 264 16.86 -10.37 0.67
C GLU A 264 15.56 -9.59 0.50
N VAL A 265 15.52 -8.37 1.00
CA VAL A 265 14.33 -7.51 0.88
C VAL A 265 14.69 -6.03 0.94
N VAL A 266 13.87 -5.21 0.29
CA VAL A 266 13.91 -3.76 0.48
C VAL A 266 13.02 -3.35 1.65
N MET A 267 13.64 -2.70 2.64
CA MET A 267 12.96 -2.06 3.76
C MET A 267 12.87 -0.55 3.50
N ASP A 268 11.67 0.00 3.62
CA ASP A 268 11.39 1.41 3.43
C ASP A 268 11.51 2.14 4.77
N PHE A 269 12.39 3.13 4.85
CA PHE A 269 12.52 4.05 5.98
C PHE A 269 11.91 5.41 5.63
N LYS A 270 11.01 5.94 6.47
CA LYS A 270 10.39 7.25 6.24
C LYS A 270 10.58 8.18 7.42
N HIS A 271 11.10 9.37 7.14
CA HIS A 271 11.20 10.48 8.08
C HIS A 271 9.86 11.25 8.12
N PRO A 272 9.47 11.81 9.28
CA PRO A 272 8.28 12.67 9.38
C PRO A 272 8.27 13.86 8.42
N ASP A 273 9.44 14.37 8.02
CA ASP A 273 9.57 15.47 7.06
C ASP A 273 9.32 15.05 5.59
N GLY A 274 8.90 13.80 5.35
CA GLY A 274 8.55 13.27 4.03
C GLY A 274 9.71 12.62 3.27
N VAL A 275 10.93 12.66 3.81
CA VAL A 275 12.08 11.95 3.23
C VAL A 275 11.86 10.44 3.34
N THR A 276 12.01 9.72 2.24
CA THR A 276 11.91 8.24 2.19
C THR A 276 13.20 7.65 1.66
N VAL A 277 13.81 6.75 2.41
CA VAL A 277 15.04 6.03 2.08
C VAL A 277 14.73 4.54 1.92
N GLN A 278 15.04 3.97 0.76
CA GLN A 278 14.90 2.52 0.52
C GLN A 278 16.22 1.82 0.81
N VAL A 279 16.22 0.94 1.80
CA VAL A 279 17.42 0.23 2.27
C VAL A 279 17.34 -1.23 1.86
N MET A 280 18.34 -1.68 1.12
CA MET A 280 18.47 -3.07 0.73
C MET A 280 19.05 -3.90 1.89
N LEU A 281 18.31 -4.92 2.30
CA LEU A 281 18.72 -5.88 3.33
C LEU A 281 19.07 -7.22 2.66
N PRO A 282 20.36 -7.47 2.35
CA PRO A 282 20.77 -8.74 1.79
C PRO A 282 20.60 -9.89 2.79
N ARG A 283 20.67 -11.12 2.29
CA ARG A 283 20.75 -12.30 3.17
C ARG A 283 22.02 -12.23 4.02
N ARG A 284 22.01 -12.89 5.18
CA ARG A 284 23.13 -12.95 6.12
C ARG A 284 23.63 -11.57 6.54
N SER A 285 22.73 -10.60 6.60
CA SER A 285 23.06 -9.23 7.01
C SER A 285 22.39 -8.86 8.34
N LEU A 286 23.09 -8.06 9.13
CA LEU A 286 22.61 -7.50 10.38
C LEU A 286 22.27 -6.02 10.17
N LEU A 287 20.99 -5.69 10.23
CA LEU A 287 20.52 -4.32 10.31
C LEU A 287 20.64 -3.85 11.77
N VAL A 288 21.37 -2.77 12.02
CA VAL A 288 21.53 -2.16 13.35
C VAL A 288 20.86 -0.79 13.35
N MET A 289 19.84 -0.63 14.18
CA MET A 289 19.08 0.61 14.36
C MET A 289 19.38 1.20 15.73
N THR A 290 19.98 2.40 15.73
CA THR A 290 20.26 3.18 16.94
C THR A 290 19.90 4.64 16.74
N GLY A 291 19.73 5.38 17.84
CA GLY A 291 19.50 6.83 17.78
C GLY A 291 18.28 7.20 16.95
N GLU A 292 18.45 8.14 16.02
CA GLU A 292 17.37 8.71 15.21
C GLU A 292 16.65 7.65 14.36
N SER A 293 17.39 6.75 13.71
CA SER A 293 16.84 5.68 12.87
C SER A 293 15.89 4.74 13.61
N ARG A 294 16.06 4.59 14.92
CA ARG A 294 15.22 3.78 15.81
C ARG A 294 14.04 4.57 16.36
N TYR A 295 14.27 5.80 16.80
CA TYR A 295 13.29 6.56 17.59
C TYR A 295 12.41 7.52 16.77
N LEU A 296 12.82 7.91 15.56
CA LEU A 296 12.11 8.92 14.77
C LEU A 296 11.66 8.39 13.42
N TRP A 297 12.52 7.62 12.75
CA TRP A 297 12.20 7.05 11.45
C TRP A 297 11.24 5.87 11.59
N THR A 298 10.22 5.86 10.74
CA THR A 298 9.36 4.68 10.57
C THR A 298 10.06 3.70 9.63
N HIS A 299 9.93 2.40 9.88
CA HIS A 299 10.45 1.35 9.01
C HIS A 299 9.33 0.37 8.65
N GLY A 300 9.37 -0.15 7.42
CA GLY A 300 8.37 -1.08 6.92
C GLY A 300 8.84 -1.87 5.71
N ILE A 301 8.13 -2.94 5.40
CA ILE A 301 8.35 -3.72 4.17
C ILE A 301 7.06 -3.63 3.37
N THR A 302 7.10 -2.89 2.26
CA THR A 302 5.93 -2.78 1.38
C THR A 302 5.49 -4.17 0.89
N PRO A 303 4.18 -4.53 0.93
CA PRO A 303 3.66 -5.77 0.38
C PRO A 303 3.77 -5.79 -1.16
N ARG A 304 4.82 -6.43 -1.69
CA ARG A 304 5.08 -6.56 -3.13
C ARG A 304 5.80 -7.87 -3.44
N LYS A 305 5.70 -8.33 -4.69
CA LYS A 305 6.35 -9.57 -5.17
C LYS A 305 7.73 -9.34 -5.78
N PHE A 306 8.05 -8.09 -6.12
CA PHE A 306 9.32 -7.70 -6.72
C PHE A 306 9.86 -6.45 -6.05
N ASP A 307 11.17 -6.39 -5.89
CA ASP A 307 11.92 -5.21 -5.48
C ASP A 307 12.68 -4.62 -6.67
N THR A 308 12.80 -3.29 -6.68
CA THR A 308 13.69 -2.60 -7.63
C THR A 308 15.07 -2.50 -6.99
N VAL A 309 16.08 -3.09 -7.62
CA VAL A 309 17.46 -3.17 -7.12
C VAL A 309 18.44 -2.71 -8.21
N GLN A 310 19.68 -2.40 -7.83
CA GLN A 310 20.75 -2.15 -8.80
C GLN A 310 21.17 -3.45 -9.51
N ALA A 311 21.61 -3.32 -10.76
CA ALA A 311 21.90 -4.42 -11.68
C ALA A 311 23.37 -4.86 -11.60
N SER A 312 24.27 -4.04 -11.07
CA SER A 312 25.64 -4.44 -10.81
C SER A 312 25.66 -5.52 -9.71
N GLU A 313 26.33 -6.64 -10.01
CA GLU A 313 26.40 -7.85 -9.17
C GLU A 313 27.19 -7.67 -7.87
N HIS A 314 27.71 -6.46 -7.61
CA HIS A 314 28.27 -6.09 -6.33
C HIS A 314 27.15 -5.55 -5.44
N TYR A 315 26.41 -6.49 -4.85
CA TYR A 315 25.35 -6.30 -3.85
C TYR A 315 25.85 -5.52 -2.64
N LYS A 316 26.12 -4.23 -2.76
CA LYS A 316 26.40 -3.39 -1.59
C LYS A 316 25.08 -3.18 -0.86
N SER A 317 25.04 -3.63 0.38
CA SER A 317 24.01 -3.23 1.33
C SER A 317 23.99 -1.71 1.48
N GLY A 318 22.82 -1.17 1.78
CA GLY A 318 22.61 0.26 1.92
C GLY A 318 21.54 0.78 0.97
N ILE A 319 21.71 2.03 0.54
CA ILE A 319 20.67 2.77 -0.18
C ILE A 319 20.64 2.30 -1.62
N ILE A 320 19.44 1.94 -2.08
CA ILE A 320 19.19 1.75 -3.50
C ILE A 320 19.26 3.13 -4.14
N THR A 321 20.43 3.49 -4.67
CA THR A 321 20.59 4.80 -5.31
C THR A 321 19.72 4.81 -6.55
N SER A 322 19.11 5.95 -6.82
CA SER A 322 18.34 6.20 -8.03
C SER A 322 19.25 6.45 -9.24
N ASP A 323 20.38 5.75 -9.36
CA ASP A 323 21.05 5.68 -10.66
C ASP A 323 20.23 4.77 -11.57
N ILE A 324 19.31 5.41 -12.29
CA ILE A 324 18.33 4.81 -13.18
C ILE A 324 19.01 3.94 -14.26
N GLY A 325 20.30 4.23 -14.54
CA GLY A 325 21.15 3.53 -15.50
C GLY A 325 21.44 2.07 -15.14
N GLU A 326 21.25 1.66 -13.89
CA GLU A 326 21.50 0.29 -13.43
C GLU A 326 20.32 -0.36 -12.70
N LEU A 327 19.09 0.16 -12.72
CA LEU A 327 18.00 -0.51 -11.98
C LEU A 327 17.45 -1.76 -12.71
N THR A 328 17.03 -2.77 -11.94
CA THR A 328 16.34 -3.99 -12.39
C THR A 328 15.32 -4.49 -11.36
N LEU A 329 14.41 -5.38 -11.76
CA LEU A 329 13.53 -6.09 -10.83
C LEU A 329 14.21 -7.36 -10.30
N LYS A 330 14.00 -7.63 -9.01
CA LYS A 330 14.31 -8.91 -8.38
C LYS A 330 13.08 -9.45 -7.68
N LYS A 331 12.76 -10.72 -7.97
CA LYS A 331 11.62 -11.42 -7.38
C LYS A 331 11.93 -11.73 -5.91
N ARG A 332 10.96 -11.47 -5.02
CA ARG A 332 11.05 -11.86 -3.62
C ARG A 332 10.86 -13.37 -3.46
N GLU A 333 11.60 -13.93 -2.53
CA GLU A 333 11.42 -15.31 -2.07
C GLU A 333 11.05 -15.31 -0.57
N ILE A 334 10.99 -16.49 0.05
CA ILE A 334 10.69 -16.60 1.48
C ILE A 334 11.84 -15.98 2.26
N ARG A 335 11.53 -14.96 3.06
CA ARG A 335 12.49 -14.29 3.95
C ARG A 335 12.11 -14.53 5.39
N THR A 336 13.09 -14.86 6.21
CA THR A 336 12.94 -14.90 7.67
C THR A 336 13.84 -13.84 8.29
N SER A 337 13.38 -13.15 9.33
CA SER A 337 14.20 -12.21 10.08
C SER A 337 14.12 -12.43 11.58
N PHE A 338 15.26 -12.32 12.25
CA PHE A 338 15.40 -12.41 13.69
C PHE A 338 15.67 -11.01 14.22
N THR A 339 14.70 -10.41 14.89
CA THR A 339 14.81 -9.07 15.45
C THR A 339 15.05 -9.15 16.95
N PHE A 340 16.23 -8.75 17.39
CA PHE A 340 16.67 -8.78 18.77
C PHE A 340 16.56 -7.39 19.41
N ARG A 341 16.07 -7.35 20.64
CA ARG A 341 15.83 -6.14 21.41
C ARG A 341 16.15 -6.39 22.87
N LYS A 342 16.44 -5.31 23.60
CA LYS A 342 16.48 -5.32 25.05
C LYS A 342 15.24 -4.63 25.60
N VAL A 343 14.50 -5.27 26.51
CA VAL A 343 13.32 -4.71 27.15
C VAL A 343 13.72 -3.56 28.05
N ARG A 344 12.99 -2.45 27.95
CA ARG A 344 13.22 -1.25 28.75
C ARG A 344 12.39 -1.35 30.02
N HIS A 345 13.01 -1.14 31.19
CA HIS A 345 12.30 -1.14 32.48
C HIS A 345 11.96 0.27 33.00
N THR A 346 12.65 1.31 32.53
CA THR A 346 12.39 2.72 32.91
C THR A 346 11.61 3.47 31.83
N PRO A 347 10.89 4.57 32.14
CA PRO A 347 10.27 5.39 31.10
C PRO A 347 11.32 5.96 30.12
N CYS A 348 10.98 6.03 28.83
CA CYS A 348 11.89 6.56 27.83
C CYS A 348 12.00 8.10 27.91
N THR A 349 13.21 8.64 27.82
CA THR A 349 13.53 10.07 27.88
C THR A 349 14.30 10.56 26.65
N CYS A 350 14.12 9.92 25.50
CA CYS A 350 14.79 10.31 24.25
C CYS A 350 14.43 11.73 23.78
N SER A 351 15.24 12.31 22.90
CA SER A 351 15.01 13.66 22.36
C SER A 351 13.78 13.78 21.43
N TYR A 352 13.09 12.67 21.14
CA TYR A 352 12.01 12.59 20.15
C TYR A 352 10.63 12.49 20.84
N SER A 353 10.33 13.45 21.71
CA SER A 353 9.07 13.49 22.48
C SER A 353 7.82 13.44 21.60
N LEU A 354 7.91 13.97 20.38
CA LEU A 354 6.84 13.98 19.40
C LEU A 354 6.35 12.59 19.01
N VAL A 355 7.14 11.52 19.13
CA VAL A 355 6.72 10.14 18.78
C VAL A 355 6.93 9.15 19.93
N CYS A 356 7.42 9.63 21.08
CA CYS A 356 7.69 8.82 22.25
C CYS A 356 6.43 8.64 23.12
N ASP A 357 5.95 7.40 23.24
CA ASP A 357 4.80 7.03 24.06
C ASP A 357 5.02 7.28 25.57
N SER A 358 6.25 7.20 26.08
CA SER A 358 6.55 7.53 27.49
C SER A 358 6.49 9.03 27.82
N GLN A 359 6.75 9.90 26.85
CA GLN A 359 6.84 11.36 27.05
C GLN A 359 5.61 12.09 26.56
N ARG A 360 4.91 11.53 25.57
CA ARG A 360 3.58 11.97 25.23
C ARG A 360 2.72 11.80 26.47
N LYS A 361 2.12 12.90 26.93
CA LYS A 361 0.97 12.80 27.82
C LYS A 361 -0.10 12.07 27.01
N GLU A 362 -0.28 10.79 27.27
CA GLU A 362 -1.52 10.13 26.90
C GLU A 362 -2.62 10.89 27.65
N THR A 363 -3.29 11.83 26.98
CA THR A 363 -4.73 11.93 27.20
C THR A 363 -5.24 10.54 26.80
N PRO A 364 -5.79 9.75 27.74
CA PRO A 364 -6.45 8.51 27.37
C PRO A 364 -7.42 8.82 26.23
N PRO A 365 -7.74 7.87 25.33
CA PRO A 365 -8.89 8.02 24.47
C PRO A 365 -10.12 8.14 25.38
N SER A 366 -10.45 9.36 25.79
CA SER A 366 -11.68 9.68 26.47
C SER A 366 -12.75 9.56 25.41
N PHE A 367 -13.70 8.66 25.62
CA PHE A 367 -14.97 8.77 24.92
C PHE A 367 -15.48 10.19 25.14
N PRO A 368 -16.02 10.85 24.11
CA PRO A 368 -16.64 12.16 24.30
C PRO A 368 -17.63 12.05 25.46
N GLU A 369 -17.43 12.86 26.49
CA GLU A 369 -18.26 12.82 27.70
C GLU A 369 -19.63 13.50 27.46
N SER A 370 -19.75 14.17 26.30
CA SER A 370 -20.98 14.81 25.82
C SER A 370 -21.18 14.65 24.31
N ASP A 371 -22.44 14.71 23.87
CA ASP A 371 -22.81 14.72 22.44
C ASP A 371 -22.15 15.89 21.68
N ARG A 372 -21.86 16.99 22.38
CA ARG A 372 -21.19 18.16 21.81
C ARG A 372 -19.72 17.86 21.45
N GLU A 373 -19.01 17.17 22.32
CA GLU A 373 -17.63 16.74 22.07
C GLU A 373 -17.57 15.68 20.96
N ALA A 374 -18.53 14.75 20.96
CA ALA A 374 -18.66 13.74 19.92
C ALA A 374 -18.84 14.39 18.54
N SER A 375 -19.76 15.34 18.43
CA SER A 375 -20.04 16.06 17.19
C SER A 375 -18.83 16.87 16.70
N GLN A 376 -18.05 17.46 17.60
CA GLN A 376 -16.83 18.18 17.25
C GLN A 376 -15.74 17.24 16.70
N LEU A 377 -15.56 16.07 17.31
CA LEU A 377 -14.62 15.05 16.83
C LEU A 377 -15.03 14.50 15.46
N GLU A 378 -16.31 14.19 15.26
CA GLU A 378 -16.84 13.78 13.95
C GLU A 378 -16.62 14.87 12.90
N GLN A 379 -16.84 16.14 13.26
CA GLN A 379 -16.62 17.28 12.37
C GLN A 379 -15.18 17.37 11.88
N GLU A 380 -14.22 17.26 12.79
CA GLU A 380 -12.80 17.43 12.47
C GLU A 380 -12.21 16.21 11.76
N HIS A 381 -12.58 15.00 12.19
CA HIS A 381 -11.91 13.78 11.77
C HIS A 381 -12.68 12.93 10.75
N VAL A 382 -13.98 13.17 10.59
CA VAL A 382 -14.81 12.45 9.61
C VAL A 382 -15.32 13.43 8.55
N HIS A 383 -16.13 14.43 8.94
CA HIS A 383 -16.83 15.28 7.97
C HIS A 383 -15.85 16.09 7.11
N ARG A 384 -14.89 16.75 7.73
CA ARG A 384 -13.88 17.54 7.02
C ARG A 384 -13.01 16.68 6.10
N VAL A 385 -12.61 15.50 6.56
CA VAL A 385 -11.78 14.58 5.76
C VAL A 385 -12.52 14.16 4.50
N TYR A 386 -13.78 13.71 4.61
CA TYR A 386 -14.57 13.30 3.44
C TYR A 386 -14.84 14.46 2.47
N GLU A 387 -15.03 15.67 2.98
CA GLU A 387 -15.19 16.86 2.14
C GLU A 387 -13.93 17.17 1.32
N GLU A 388 -12.74 17.00 1.91
CA GLU A 388 -11.45 17.22 1.26
C GLU A 388 -11.10 16.10 0.27
N ILE A 389 -11.40 14.82 0.60
CA ILE A 389 -11.00 13.67 -0.23
C ILE A 389 -12.06 13.21 -1.25
N ALA A 390 -13.23 13.84 -1.31
CA ALA A 390 -14.36 13.37 -2.11
C ALA A 390 -14.01 13.03 -3.57
N GLY A 391 -13.18 13.85 -4.23
CA GLY A 391 -12.71 13.60 -5.59
C GLY A 391 -11.88 12.31 -5.73
N HIS A 392 -10.95 12.08 -4.80
CA HIS A 392 -10.12 10.87 -4.76
C HIS A 392 -10.94 9.62 -4.34
N PHE A 393 -11.85 9.79 -3.38
CA PHE A 393 -12.80 8.76 -2.99
C PHE A 393 -13.63 8.28 -4.19
N SER A 394 -14.11 9.23 -5.00
CA SER A 394 -14.96 8.95 -6.15
C SER A 394 -14.26 8.19 -7.28
N SER A 395 -12.97 8.47 -7.53
CA SER A 395 -12.19 7.80 -8.58
C SER A 395 -11.81 6.37 -8.21
N THR A 396 -11.54 6.10 -6.92
CA THR A 396 -11.07 4.80 -6.44
C THR A 396 -12.19 3.83 -6.08
N ARG A 397 -13.38 4.30 -5.70
CA ARG A 397 -14.49 3.46 -5.19
C ARG A 397 -15.73 3.51 -6.09
N HIS A 398 -15.60 3.02 -7.32
CA HIS A 398 -16.69 3.02 -8.31
C HIS A 398 -17.43 1.69 -8.46
N THR A 399 -16.83 0.55 -8.07
CA THR A 399 -17.44 -0.78 -8.27
C THR A 399 -18.47 -1.11 -7.18
N PRO A 400 -19.74 -1.37 -7.53
CA PRO A 400 -20.76 -1.83 -6.58
C PRO A 400 -20.48 -3.25 -6.09
N TRP A 401 -20.90 -3.56 -4.87
CA TRP A 401 -20.73 -4.90 -4.29
C TRP A 401 -21.79 -5.88 -4.82
N PRO A 402 -21.42 -7.12 -5.23
CA PRO A 402 -22.34 -8.05 -5.91
C PRO A 402 -23.64 -8.33 -5.15
N HIS A 403 -23.57 -8.56 -3.84
CA HIS A 403 -24.74 -8.88 -3.01
C HIS A 403 -25.74 -7.71 -2.91
N ILE A 404 -25.24 -6.47 -2.89
CA ILE A 404 -26.11 -5.27 -2.89
C ILE A 404 -26.77 -5.11 -4.26
N VAL A 405 -26.03 -5.39 -5.33
CA VAL A 405 -26.56 -5.35 -6.70
C VAL A 405 -27.68 -6.38 -6.87
N GLU A 406 -27.49 -7.59 -6.35
CA GLU A 406 -28.52 -8.64 -6.39
C GLU A 406 -29.77 -8.23 -5.59
N PHE A 407 -29.59 -7.70 -4.37
CA PHE A 407 -30.69 -7.17 -3.57
C PHE A 407 -31.49 -6.10 -4.31
N LEU A 408 -30.82 -5.07 -4.86
CA LEU A 408 -31.49 -3.99 -5.60
C LEU A 408 -32.18 -4.48 -6.88
N LYS A 409 -31.64 -5.51 -7.53
CA LYS A 409 -32.27 -6.10 -8.73
C LYS A 409 -33.45 -7.02 -8.41
N ALA A 410 -33.53 -7.53 -7.19
CA ALA A 410 -34.63 -8.38 -6.74
C ALA A 410 -35.86 -7.58 -6.26
N LEU A 411 -35.72 -6.27 -6.07
CA LEU A 411 -36.84 -5.39 -5.69
C LEU A 411 -37.85 -5.25 -6.83
N PRO A 412 -39.16 -5.16 -6.55
CA PRO A 412 -40.18 -4.92 -7.56
C PRO A 412 -39.96 -3.60 -8.33
N ASP A 413 -40.27 -3.61 -9.62
CA ASP A 413 -40.23 -2.41 -10.45
C ASP A 413 -41.12 -1.30 -9.85
N GLY A 414 -40.62 -0.07 -9.87
CA GLY A 414 -41.26 1.10 -9.28
C GLY A 414 -41.07 1.26 -7.78
N SER A 415 -40.32 0.38 -7.10
CA SER A 415 -40.05 0.54 -5.67
C SER A 415 -39.24 1.81 -5.37
N ILE A 416 -39.57 2.47 -4.26
CA ILE A 416 -38.90 3.65 -3.73
C ILE A 416 -37.82 3.20 -2.75
N VAL A 417 -36.56 3.58 -2.99
CA VAL A 417 -35.42 3.12 -2.18
C VAL A 417 -34.59 4.29 -1.66
N ALA A 418 -34.29 4.26 -0.36
CA ALA A 418 -33.35 5.20 0.25
C ALA A 418 -31.94 4.60 0.36
N ASP A 419 -30.92 5.35 -0.05
CA ASP A 419 -29.51 5.03 0.18
C ASP A 419 -28.93 6.03 1.18
N VAL A 420 -28.89 5.64 2.46
CA VAL A 420 -28.42 6.50 3.55
C VAL A 420 -26.92 6.30 3.72
N GLY A 421 -26.15 7.39 3.60
CA GLY A 421 -24.70 7.38 3.40
C GLY A 421 -24.30 6.93 1.99
N CYS A 422 -24.96 7.49 0.97
CA CYS A 422 -24.82 7.05 -0.42
C CYS A 422 -23.41 7.28 -1.01
N GLY A 423 -22.55 8.06 -0.35
CA GLY A 423 -21.23 8.42 -0.83
C GLY A 423 -21.28 9.05 -2.22
N ASN A 424 -20.54 8.49 -3.18
CA ASN A 424 -20.51 8.94 -4.58
C ASN A 424 -21.69 8.41 -5.44
N GLY A 425 -22.70 7.79 -4.82
CA GLY A 425 -23.91 7.34 -5.48
C GLY A 425 -23.73 6.08 -6.32
N LYS A 426 -22.72 5.25 -6.05
CA LYS A 426 -22.42 4.05 -6.84
C LYS A 426 -23.58 3.04 -6.94
N TYR A 427 -24.53 3.07 -5.99
CA TYR A 427 -25.69 2.17 -5.99
C TYR A 427 -26.94 2.78 -6.64
N LEU A 428 -27.04 4.12 -6.71
CA LEU A 428 -28.26 4.84 -7.14
C LEU A 428 -28.67 4.60 -8.60
N GLY A 429 -27.78 4.05 -9.42
CA GLY A 429 -28.02 3.73 -10.83
C GLY A 429 -27.93 2.25 -11.18
N VAL A 430 -27.94 1.36 -10.19
CA VAL A 430 -27.76 -0.09 -10.42
C VAL A 430 -28.99 -0.74 -11.06
N ASN A 431 -30.18 -0.30 -10.68
CA ASN A 431 -31.45 -0.74 -11.26
C ASN A 431 -32.26 0.49 -11.69
N HIS A 432 -32.50 0.63 -13.00
CA HIS A 432 -33.19 1.80 -13.58
C HIS A 432 -34.70 1.77 -13.37
N GLU A 433 -35.26 0.65 -12.94
CA GLU A 433 -36.69 0.51 -12.64
C GLU A 433 -37.03 0.96 -11.21
N LEU A 434 -36.03 1.35 -10.40
CA LEU A 434 -36.23 1.82 -9.02
C LEU A 434 -36.19 3.35 -8.93
N TYR A 435 -36.99 3.91 -8.03
CA TYR A 435 -36.91 5.31 -7.64
C TYR A 435 -35.99 5.47 -6.43
N MET A 436 -34.70 5.68 -6.68
CA MET A 436 -33.69 5.79 -5.63
C MET A 436 -33.40 7.24 -5.22
N ILE A 437 -33.33 7.50 -3.91
CA ILE A 437 -32.89 8.77 -3.33
C ILE A 437 -31.73 8.49 -2.38
N GLY A 438 -30.59 9.11 -2.66
CA GLY A 438 -29.41 9.05 -1.80
C GLY A 438 -29.38 10.18 -0.78
N CYS A 439 -28.75 9.96 0.36
CA CYS A 439 -28.32 11.06 1.19
C CYS A 439 -26.97 10.79 1.84
N ASP A 440 -26.16 11.84 1.98
CA ASP A 440 -24.83 11.76 2.59
C ASP A 440 -24.56 13.05 3.36
N ARG A 441 -23.67 13.00 4.34
CA ARG A 441 -23.32 14.19 5.12
C ARG A 441 -22.32 15.08 4.38
N SER A 442 -21.46 14.51 3.53
CA SER A 442 -20.51 15.30 2.73
C SER A 442 -21.24 15.98 1.57
N LYS A 443 -21.11 17.30 1.51
CA LYS A 443 -21.66 18.08 0.41
C LYS A 443 -20.92 17.79 -0.89
N SER A 444 -19.59 17.68 -0.85
CA SER A 444 -18.79 17.28 -2.02
C SER A 444 -19.23 15.95 -2.63
N LEU A 445 -19.55 14.94 -1.82
CA LEU A 445 -20.03 13.64 -2.32
C LEU A 445 -21.44 13.73 -2.91
N VAL A 446 -22.35 14.49 -2.28
CA VAL A 446 -23.68 14.75 -2.83
C VAL A 446 -23.61 15.53 -4.15
N ASP A 447 -22.70 16.49 -4.27
CA ASP A 447 -22.51 17.24 -5.52
C ASP A 447 -22.00 16.32 -6.66
N ILE A 448 -21.13 15.35 -6.35
CA ILE A 448 -20.73 14.30 -7.31
C ILE A 448 -21.93 13.44 -7.75
N CYS A 449 -22.82 13.07 -6.83
CA CYS A 449 -24.06 12.37 -7.19
C CYS A 449 -24.93 13.20 -8.14
N ARG A 450 -25.04 14.51 -7.91
CA ARG A 450 -25.80 15.44 -8.79
C ARG A 450 -25.17 15.59 -10.16
N GLU A 451 -23.84 15.68 -10.25
CA GLU A 451 -23.12 15.67 -11.53
C GLU A 451 -23.40 14.39 -12.33
N ARG A 452 -23.54 13.26 -11.63
CA ARG A 452 -23.95 11.96 -12.19
C ARG A 452 -25.46 11.85 -12.47
N ARG A 453 -26.22 12.93 -12.24
CA ARG A 453 -27.67 13.04 -12.41
C ARG A 453 -28.49 12.13 -11.48
N PHE A 454 -27.93 11.75 -10.33
CA PHE A 454 -28.67 11.04 -9.29
C PHE A 454 -29.36 12.01 -8.33
N GLN A 455 -30.47 11.55 -7.74
CA GLN A 455 -31.18 12.29 -6.70
C GLN A 455 -30.48 12.08 -5.36
N ALA A 456 -29.78 13.11 -4.88
CA ALA A 456 -29.09 13.07 -3.60
C ALA A 456 -29.22 14.38 -2.81
N VAL A 457 -29.33 14.25 -1.48
CA VAL A 457 -29.45 15.38 -0.55
C VAL A 457 -28.42 15.30 0.57
N VAL A 458 -28.01 16.46 1.08
CA VAL A 458 -27.14 16.50 2.26
C VAL A 458 -28.00 16.22 3.50
N CYS A 459 -27.66 15.17 4.24
CA CYS A 459 -28.42 14.73 5.42
C CYS A 459 -27.48 14.27 6.54
N ASP A 460 -27.97 14.30 7.77
CA ASP A 460 -27.41 13.50 8.85
C ASP A 460 -28.13 12.14 8.88
N ALA A 461 -27.39 11.03 8.90
CA ALA A 461 -27.99 9.69 8.99
C ALA A 461 -28.75 9.47 10.31
N LEU A 462 -28.46 10.26 11.35
CA LEU A 462 -29.21 10.27 12.61
C LEU A 462 -30.53 11.05 12.51
N ALA A 463 -30.70 11.89 11.48
CA ALA A 463 -31.87 12.72 11.26
C ALA A 463 -32.22 12.78 9.76
N VAL A 464 -32.60 11.63 9.21
CA VAL A 464 -32.94 11.50 7.77
C VAL A 464 -34.23 12.27 7.45
N PRO A 465 -34.25 13.13 6.42
CA PRO A 465 -35.41 13.95 6.06
C PRO A 465 -36.47 13.17 5.25
N VAL A 466 -36.73 11.92 5.62
CA VAL A 466 -37.69 11.03 4.96
C VAL A 466 -38.71 10.56 5.99
N ARG A 467 -40.00 10.58 5.62
CA ARG A 467 -41.08 10.16 6.53
C ARG A 467 -41.01 8.67 6.77
N SER A 468 -41.40 8.25 7.97
CA SER A 468 -41.49 6.84 8.30
C SER A 468 -42.48 6.10 7.38
N GLY A 469 -42.09 4.91 6.92
CA GLY A 469 -42.85 4.08 5.99
C GLY A 469 -42.97 4.62 4.56
N ALA A 470 -42.15 5.60 4.17
CA ALA A 470 -42.21 6.21 2.85
C ALA A 470 -41.39 5.49 1.77
N CYS A 471 -40.54 4.53 2.15
CA CYS A 471 -39.70 3.77 1.23
C CYS A 471 -40.01 2.27 1.34
N ASP A 472 -40.00 1.58 0.19
CA ASP A 472 -40.18 0.14 0.12
C ASP A 472 -38.93 -0.62 0.62
N ALA A 473 -37.75 -0.01 0.43
CA ALA A 473 -36.47 -0.51 0.93
C ALA A 473 -35.50 0.61 1.31
N CYS A 474 -34.52 0.28 2.14
CA CYS A 474 -33.41 1.16 2.50
C CYS A 474 -32.10 0.37 2.53
N ILE A 475 -31.03 0.98 2.02
CA ILE A 475 -29.66 0.52 2.18
C ILE A 475 -28.88 1.53 3.03
N SER A 476 -28.00 1.03 3.89
CA SER A 476 -27.04 1.84 4.64
C SER A 476 -25.76 1.02 4.80
N ILE A 477 -24.74 1.41 4.05
CA ILE A 477 -23.53 0.61 3.87
C ILE A 477 -22.36 1.35 4.49
N ALA A 478 -21.78 0.78 5.54
CA ALA A 478 -20.61 1.32 6.21
C ALA A 478 -20.83 2.78 6.69
N VAL A 479 -22.00 3.11 7.23
CA VAL A 479 -22.27 4.44 7.81
C VAL A 479 -22.03 4.47 9.31
N VAL A 480 -22.45 3.40 10.00
CA VAL A 480 -22.49 3.32 11.46
C VAL A 480 -21.11 3.45 12.12
N HIS A 481 -20.03 3.12 11.39
CA HIS A 481 -18.66 3.24 11.92
C HIS A 481 -18.15 4.69 11.96
N HIS A 482 -18.90 5.65 11.44
CA HIS A 482 -18.58 7.07 11.48
C HIS A 482 -19.11 7.79 12.75
N PHE A 483 -19.90 7.12 13.58
CA PHE A 483 -20.46 7.71 14.81
C PHE A 483 -19.46 7.64 15.98
N ALA A 484 -19.34 8.73 16.75
CA ALA A 484 -18.39 8.87 17.84
C ALA A 484 -18.88 8.32 19.19
N THR A 485 -20.19 8.13 19.39
CA THR A 485 -20.75 7.63 20.67
C THR A 485 -21.19 6.16 20.61
N PRO A 486 -20.74 5.30 21.54
CA PRO A 486 -21.21 3.92 21.66
C PRO A 486 -22.58 3.76 22.35
N VAL A 487 -23.18 4.83 22.89
CA VAL A 487 -24.51 4.76 23.56
C VAL A 487 -25.65 4.40 22.59
N LEU A 488 -25.40 4.46 21.27
CA LEU A 488 -26.32 3.95 20.25
C LEU A 488 -26.11 2.45 19.91
N PHE A 489 -25.10 1.79 20.49
CA PHE A 489 -24.77 0.37 20.28
C PHE A 489 -25.38 -0.58 21.33
N TYR A 490 -25.78 -0.10 22.50
CA TYR A 490 -26.20 -0.95 23.63
C TYR A 490 -27.72 -0.91 23.88
N SER A 491 -28.50 -1.58 23.02
CA SER A 491 -29.69 -2.31 23.45
C SER A 491 -29.56 -3.74 22.94
N SER A 492 -28.98 -4.58 23.79
CA SER A 492 -28.50 -5.91 23.43
C SER A 492 -29.62 -6.95 23.35
N PHE A 493 -29.47 -7.85 22.38
CA PHE A 493 -30.27 -9.04 22.03
C PHE A 493 -31.43 -8.79 21.04
N CYS A 494 -31.12 -9.04 19.76
CA CYS A 494 -31.91 -8.77 18.54
C CYS A 494 -31.61 -7.38 17.95
N PRO A 495 -31.15 -7.26 16.69
CA PRO A 495 -30.60 -6.00 16.18
C PRO A 495 -31.73 -4.98 16.02
N PRO A 496 -31.77 -3.87 16.77
CA PRO A 496 -32.60 -2.76 16.37
C PRO A 496 -31.82 -2.04 15.26
N ILE A 497 -32.40 -2.03 14.07
CA ILE A 497 -32.08 -1.04 13.04
C ILE A 497 -32.04 0.34 13.74
N PRO A 498 -31.08 1.25 13.46
CA PRO A 498 -31.10 2.60 14.01
C PRO A 498 -32.51 3.18 13.89
N ALA A 499 -33.10 3.71 14.97
CA ALA A 499 -34.53 4.05 15.01
C ALA A 499 -34.97 4.91 13.80
N ALA A 500 -34.08 5.79 13.33
CA ALA A 500 -34.24 6.55 12.09
C ALA A 500 -34.43 5.63 10.87
N LEU A 501 -33.48 4.73 10.58
CA LEU A 501 -33.52 3.78 9.46
C LEU A 501 -34.66 2.76 9.56
N ALA A 502 -34.97 2.29 10.78
CA ALA A 502 -36.02 1.31 11.06
C ALA A 502 -37.40 1.88 10.72
N SER A 503 -37.55 3.17 10.97
CA SER A 503 -38.80 3.86 10.73
C SER A 503 -39.07 4.11 9.25
N LEU A 504 -38.04 4.13 8.38
CA LEU A 504 -38.19 4.50 6.96
C LEU A 504 -38.95 3.46 6.13
N CYS A 505 -38.96 2.19 6.53
CA CYS A 505 -39.42 1.09 5.70
C CYS A 505 -40.57 0.29 6.31
N SER A 506 -41.47 -0.17 5.44
CA SER A 506 -42.52 -1.14 5.75
C SER A 506 -42.08 -2.62 5.58
N THR A 507 -40.87 -2.85 5.06
CA THR A 507 -40.33 -4.13 4.55
C THR A 507 -38.79 -4.21 4.76
N PRO A 508 -38.09 -5.36 4.55
CA PRO A 508 -36.75 -5.58 5.11
C PRO A 508 -35.69 -4.58 4.65
N CYS A 509 -34.93 -4.07 5.62
CA CYS A 509 -33.76 -3.19 5.41
C CYS A 509 -32.49 -4.01 5.17
N PHE A 510 -31.61 -3.57 4.27
CA PHE A 510 -30.31 -4.20 4.04
C PHE A 510 -29.19 -3.36 4.66
N LEU A 511 -28.60 -3.83 5.76
CA LEU A 511 -27.56 -3.13 6.52
C LEU A 511 -26.24 -3.90 6.43
N ILE A 512 -25.16 -3.20 6.08
CA ILE A 512 -23.79 -3.73 6.22
C ILE A 512 -23.01 -2.87 7.20
N LEU A 513 -22.63 -3.46 8.34
CA LEU A 513 -21.63 -2.92 9.27
C LEU A 513 -20.24 -3.18 8.68
N GLY A 514 -19.48 -2.09 8.46
CA GLY A 514 -18.27 -2.04 7.64
C GLY A 514 -17.04 -2.83 8.12
N THR A 515 -17.19 -3.88 8.94
CA THR A 515 -16.07 -4.72 9.41
C THR A 515 -16.15 -6.18 8.98
N LEU A 516 -17.18 -6.59 8.24
CA LEU A 516 -17.30 -7.91 7.63
C LEU A 516 -17.46 -7.75 6.12
N LEU A 517 -16.70 -8.53 5.36
CA LEU A 517 -16.55 -8.54 3.89
C LEU A 517 -15.30 -7.82 3.36
N LEU A 518 -14.13 -8.20 3.89
CA LEU A 518 -12.88 -8.27 3.13
C LEU A 518 -12.40 -9.72 3.10
N SER A 519 -13.18 -10.60 2.47
CA SER A 519 -12.73 -11.92 2.05
C SER A 519 -13.86 -12.55 1.23
N ASP A 520 -13.63 -12.69 -0.07
CA ASP A 520 -14.32 -13.68 -0.88
C ASP A 520 -14.09 -15.07 -0.25
N ASP A 521 -15.11 -15.92 -0.32
CA ASP A 521 -15.15 -17.33 0.08
C ASP A 521 -15.08 -17.65 1.58
N VAL A 522 -16.19 -17.52 2.34
CA VAL A 522 -16.55 -18.49 3.41
C VAL A 522 -18.07 -18.43 3.70
N LEU A 523 -18.77 -19.54 3.42
CA LEU A 523 -20.05 -19.91 4.03
C LEU A 523 -19.81 -20.35 5.49
N PHE A 524 -20.49 -19.78 6.48
CA PHE A 524 -20.82 -20.51 7.72
C PHE A 524 -22.15 -20.06 8.35
N PRO A 525 -22.87 -20.99 9.00
CA PRO A 525 -24.28 -20.86 9.38
C PRO A 525 -24.47 -20.19 10.74
N HIS A 526 -25.75 -19.95 11.05
CA HIS A 526 -26.28 -19.47 12.32
C HIS A 526 -25.53 -19.97 13.57
N SER A 527 -25.31 -19.03 14.50
CA SER A 527 -24.75 -19.16 15.86
C SER A 527 -23.22 -19.00 16.00
N ALA A 528 -22.77 -17.76 16.21
CA ALA A 528 -21.51 -17.47 16.88
C ALA A 528 -21.60 -16.15 17.64
N SER A 529 -21.35 -16.21 18.95
CA SER A 529 -21.30 -15.11 19.91
C SER A 529 -20.10 -14.19 19.67
N TYR A 530 -20.31 -12.88 19.60
CA TYR A 530 -19.23 -11.89 19.45
C TYR A 530 -18.78 -11.35 20.81
N GLN A 531 -17.49 -11.51 21.15
CA GLN A 531 -16.83 -10.93 22.32
C GLN A 531 -16.36 -9.50 22.05
N ARG A 532 -16.36 -8.67 23.11
CA ARG A 532 -15.99 -7.25 23.16
C ARG A 532 -14.69 -6.93 22.41
N THR A 533 -14.77 -6.05 21.41
CA THR A 533 -13.60 -5.30 20.92
C THR A 533 -13.60 -3.90 21.55
N SER A 534 -12.49 -3.59 22.21
CA SER A 534 -12.19 -2.30 22.86
C SER A 534 -11.95 -1.19 21.81
N GLY A 535 -11.93 0.07 22.24
CA GLY A 535 -12.09 1.29 21.42
C GLY A 535 -11.01 1.64 20.38
N LYS A 536 -10.45 0.66 19.66
CA LYS A 536 -9.44 0.83 18.60
C LYS A 536 -10.00 0.96 17.18
N GLY A 537 -11.27 0.65 16.95
CA GLY A 537 -11.88 0.70 15.61
C GLY A 537 -11.83 2.10 14.95
N TRP A 538 -11.81 3.16 15.77
CA TRP A 538 -11.75 4.55 15.30
C TRP A 538 -10.37 4.93 14.72
N GLN A 539 -9.28 4.42 15.29
CA GLN A 539 -7.92 4.72 14.83
C GLN A 539 -7.54 3.89 13.60
N GLU A 540 -8.03 2.66 13.47
CA GLU A 540 -7.79 1.81 12.30
C GLU A 540 -8.50 2.34 11.04
N CYS A 541 -9.72 2.89 11.18
CA CYS A 541 -10.40 3.58 10.07
C CYS A 541 -9.64 4.85 9.65
N ARG A 542 -9.13 5.64 10.60
CA ARG A 542 -8.30 6.83 10.32
C ARG A 542 -6.99 6.45 9.62
N ALA A 543 -6.34 5.36 10.02
CA ALA A 543 -5.13 4.87 9.38
C ALA A 543 -5.37 4.38 7.94
N HIS A 544 -6.49 3.69 7.69
CA HIS A 544 -6.87 3.23 6.35
C HIS A 544 -7.35 4.35 5.41
N LEU A 545 -7.96 5.41 5.94
CA LEU A 545 -8.35 6.60 5.17
C LEU A 545 -7.15 7.50 4.85
N LEU A 546 -6.22 7.68 5.79
CA LEU A 546 -4.99 8.44 5.57
C LEU A 546 -3.97 7.68 4.72
N SER A 547 -3.97 6.34 4.70
CA SER A 547 -3.10 5.57 3.80
C SER A 547 -3.58 5.56 2.34
N ALA A 548 -4.78 6.09 2.08
CA ALA A 548 -5.36 6.25 0.75
C ALA A 548 -5.21 7.68 0.21
N ILE A 549 -4.61 8.59 0.97
CA ILE A 549 -4.05 9.86 0.49
C ILE A 549 -2.56 9.62 0.25
#